data_AF-A0A4Q2QQS3-F1
#
_entry.id   AF-A0A4Q2QQS3-F1
#
_cell.length_a   1.000
_cell.length_b   1.000
_cell.length_c   1.000
_cell.angle_alpha   90.00
_cell.angle_beta   90.00
_cell.angle_gamma   90.00
#
_symmetry.space_group_name_H-M   'P 1'
#
loop_
_entity.id
_entity.type
_entity.pdbx_description
1 polymer ?
#
loop_
_entity_poly.entity_id
_entity_poly.type
_entity_poly.pdbx_seq_one_letter_code
_entity_poly.pdbx_strand_id
1 'polypeptide(L)'
;LHWQLFAPGEPHHEASGRWPTDDASPFPALAEQYPAWVLIPASDCAFHSLTLPAGLRKPPLQVAPFLLEEQLADDVEATHFALLHRQQAQCEIVAVQRQKMRDWLARCESLSLQPLALTPDVLALP
;
A
#
# COMPACT_ATOMS: atom_id res chain seq x y z
N LEU A 1 1.25 -15.25 -5.51
CA LEU A 1 0.38 -14.04 -5.43
C LEU A 1 -1.04 -14.48 -5.75
N HIS A 2 -2.02 -14.01 -5.00
CA HIS A 2 -3.44 -14.12 -5.37
C HIS A 2 -3.86 -12.87 -6.13
N TRP A 3 -4.71 -13.03 -7.14
CA TRP A 3 -5.26 -11.90 -7.89
C TRP A 3 -6.75 -12.13 -8.16
N GLN A 4 -7.47 -11.03 -8.31
CA GLN A 4 -8.88 -11.01 -8.66
C GLN A 4 -9.17 -9.79 -9.52
N LEU A 5 -9.86 -9.99 -10.63
CA LEU A 5 -10.50 -8.97 -11.43
C LEU A 5 -11.93 -8.79 -10.91
N PHE A 6 -12.23 -7.60 -10.42
CA PHE A 6 -13.57 -7.19 -10.01
C PHE A 6 -14.13 -6.20 -11.04
N ALA A 7 -15.24 -6.56 -11.69
CA ALA A 7 -15.87 -5.77 -12.75
C ALA A 7 -17.34 -5.47 -12.38
N PRO A 8 -17.58 -4.50 -11.47
CA PRO A 8 -18.93 -4.22 -10.99
C PRO A 8 -19.82 -3.73 -12.13
N GLY A 9 -20.83 -4.53 -12.48
CA GLY A 9 -21.75 -4.29 -13.59
C GLY A 9 -21.62 -5.29 -14.74
N GLU A 10 -20.51 -6.02 -14.83
CA GLU A 10 -20.23 -7.01 -15.87
C GLU A 10 -19.68 -8.31 -15.26
N PRO A 11 -20.50 -9.09 -14.52
CA PRO A 11 -20.03 -10.22 -13.72
C PRO A 11 -19.38 -11.35 -14.55
N HIS A 12 -19.65 -11.42 -15.85
CA HIS A 12 -19.01 -12.39 -16.76
C HIS A 12 -17.52 -12.08 -17.02
N HIS A 13 -17.07 -10.86 -16.69
CA HIS A 13 -15.67 -10.44 -16.81
C HIS A 13 -14.89 -10.62 -15.51
N GLU A 14 -15.53 -11.06 -14.41
CA GLU A 14 -14.81 -11.37 -13.18
C GLU A 14 -13.95 -12.62 -13.34
N ALA A 15 -12.72 -12.56 -12.86
CA ALA A 15 -11.77 -13.66 -12.91
C ALA A 15 -10.89 -13.63 -11.66
N SER A 16 -10.36 -14.78 -11.24
CA SER A 16 -9.42 -14.84 -10.12
C SER A 16 -8.45 -16.00 -10.28
N GLY A 17 -7.32 -15.92 -9.59
CA GLY A 17 -6.33 -16.98 -9.65
C GLY A 17 -5.12 -16.79 -8.76
N ARG A 18 -4.17 -17.70 -8.91
CA ARG A 18 -2.82 -17.60 -8.32
C ARG A 18 -1.80 -17.44 -9.43
N TRP A 19 -0.73 -16.71 -9.13
CA TRP A 19 0.42 -16.51 -10.01
C TRP A 19 1.74 -16.70 -9.24
N PRO A 20 2.80 -17.29 -9.81
CA PRO A 20 2.91 -17.81 -11.19
C PRO A 20 2.18 -19.14 -11.44
N THR A 21 1.93 -19.43 -12.71
CA THR A 21 1.43 -20.71 -13.25
C THR A 21 2.32 -21.16 -14.42
N ASP A 22 2.07 -22.34 -14.98
CA ASP A 22 2.79 -22.82 -16.18
C ASP A 22 2.44 -22.01 -17.45
N ASP A 23 1.25 -21.40 -17.47
CA ASP A 23 0.77 -20.56 -18.57
C ASP A 23 1.36 -19.14 -18.56
N ALA A 24 1.15 -18.40 -19.66
CA ALA A 24 1.53 -16.99 -19.78
C ALA A 24 0.78 -16.09 -18.77
N SER A 25 1.41 -14.98 -18.39
CA SER A 25 0.83 -14.04 -17.43
C SER A 25 -0.42 -13.36 -17.99
N PRO A 26 -1.54 -13.33 -17.25
CA PRO A 26 -2.75 -12.63 -17.70
C PRO A 26 -2.62 -11.12 -17.54
N PHE A 27 -1.66 -10.64 -16.74
CA PHE A 27 -1.60 -9.25 -16.28
C PHE A 27 -1.39 -8.21 -17.38
N PRO A 28 -0.55 -8.43 -18.42
CA PRO A 28 -0.40 -7.44 -19.49
C PRO A 28 -1.72 -7.14 -20.20
N ALA A 29 -2.47 -8.18 -20.58
CA ALA A 29 -3.76 -8.01 -21.26
C ALA A 29 -4.83 -7.38 -20.34
N LEU A 30 -4.82 -7.75 -19.06
CA LEU A 30 -5.72 -7.15 -18.07
C LEU A 30 -5.40 -5.67 -17.83
N ALA A 31 -4.12 -5.30 -17.76
CA ALA A 31 -3.67 -3.94 -17.48
C ALA A 31 -3.99 -2.94 -18.60
N GLU A 32 -4.23 -3.41 -19.83
CA GLU A 32 -4.69 -2.56 -20.94
C GLU A 32 -6.11 -2.01 -20.71
N GLN A 33 -6.93 -2.71 -19.92
CA GLN A 33 -8.35 -2.42 -19.78
C GLN A 33 -8.74 -2.05 -18.34
N TYR A 34 -8.02 -2.58 -17.35
CA TYR A 34 -8.38 -2.45 -15.95
C TYR A 34 -7.21 -1.91 -15.13
N PRO A 35 -7.42 -0.88 -14.30
CA PRO A 35 -6.39 -0.40 -13.40
C PRO A 35 -6.09 -1.44 -12.32
N ALA A 36 -4.84 -1.46 -11.86
CA ALA A 36 -4.40 -2.36 -10.80
C ALA A 36 -4.45 -1.69 -9.42
N TRP A 37 -5.08 -2.35 -8.45
CA TRP A 37 -4.91 -2.08 -7.03
C TRP A 37 -4.18 -3.24 -6.37
N VAL A 38 -3.13 -2.94 -5.61
CA VAL A 38 -2.26 -3.96 -5.03
C VAL A 38 -2.46 -3.97 -3.53
N LEU A 39 -2.78 -5.15 -3.00
CA LEU A 39 -2.78 -5.38 -1.56
C LEU A 39 -1.39 -5.82 -1.11
N ILE A 40 -0.84 -5.13 -0.11
CA ILE A 40 0.45 -5.46 0.50
C ILE A 40 0.24 -6.13 1.86
N PRO A 41 1.15 -7.03 2.31
CA PRO A 41 0.99 -7.69 3.60
C PRO A 41 1.04 -6.67 4.75
N ALA A 42 -0.01 -6.63 5.57
CA ALA A 42 -0.02 -5.79 6.76
C ALA A 42 1.08 -6.16 7.77
N SER A 43 1.62 -7.39 7.71
CA SER A 43 2.77 -7.82 8.52
C SER A 43 4.07 -7.07 8.20
N ASP A 44 4.17 -6.45 7.01
CA ASP A 44 5.28 -5.59 6.61
C ASP A 44 4.99 -4.09 6.89
N CYS A 45 3.90 -3.79 7.61
CA CYS A 45 3.42 -2.45 7.92
C CYS A 45 3.35 -2.25 9.44
N ALA A 46 3.81 -1.09 9.93
CA ALA A 46 3.61 -0.66 11.31
C ALA A 46 2.58 0.47 11.34
N PHE A 47 1.52 0.30 12.13
CA PHE A 47 0.43 1.27 12.24
C PHE A 47 0.57 2.07 13.52
N HIS A 48 0.52 3.39 13.41
CA HIS A 48 0.73 4.31 14.53
C HIS A 48 -0.36 5.38 14.56
N SER A 49 -0.94 5.56 15.74
CA SER A 49 -1.77 6.73 16.06
C SER A 49 -0.87 7.79 16.69
N LEU A 50 -0.89 9.02 16.16
CA LEU A 50 -0.13 10.14 16.70
C LEU A 50 -1.00 11.37 16.89
N THR A 51 -0.63 12.18 17.90
CA THR A 51 -1.25 13.49 18.13
C THR A 51 -0.27 14.58 17.73
N LEU A 52 -0.68 15.44 16.80
CA LEU A 52 0.10 16.59 16.37
C LEU A 52 0.21 17.61 17.49
N PRO A 53 1.41 18.14 17.78
CA PRO A 53 1.58 19.20 18.77
C PRO A 53 0.74 20.44 18.44
N ALA A 54 0.23 21.11 19.46
CA ALA A 54 -0.55 22.34 19.29
C ALA A 54 0.28 23.42 18.57
N GLY A 55 -0.35 24.13 17.63
CA GLY A 55 0.31 25.19 16.85
C GLY A 55 1.24 24.70 15.75
N LEU A 56 1.39 23.38 15.56
CA LEU A 56 2.18 22.82 14.48
C LEU A 56 1.51 23.06 13.12
N ARG A 57 2.16 23.85 12.26
CA ARG A 57 1.68 24.15 10.89
C ARG A 57 2.20 23.20 9.83
N LYS A 58 3.15 22.32 10.18
CA LYS A 58 3.76 21.36 9.24
C LYS A 58 2.80 20.22 8.92
N PRO A 59 2.80 19.67 7.68
CA PRO A 59 2.05 18.48 7.34
C PRO A 59 2.44 17.27 8.22
N PRO A 60 1.49 16.37 8.57
CA PRO A 60 1.75 15.22 9.44
C PRO A 60 2.93 14.37 8.98
N LEU A 61 3.03 14.08 7.68
CA LEU A 61 4.10 13.25 7.11
C LEU A 61 5.50 13.87 7.23
N GLN A 62 5.62 15.20 7.38
CA GLN A 62 6.91 15.84 7.59
C GLN A 62 7.39 15.75 9.04
N VAL A 63 6.50 15.49 9.99
CA VAL A 63 6.83 15.39 11.42
C VAL A 63 6.75 13.96 11.94
N ALA A 64 6.10 13.05 11.21
CA ALA A 64 6.00 11.64 11.55
C ALA A 64 7.35 10.97 11.84
N PRO A 65 8.43 11.19 11.05
CA PRO A 65 9.75 10.60 11.35
C PRO A 65 10.22 10.92 12.77
N PHE A 66 10.17 12.19 13.15
CA PHE A 66 10.60 12.65 14.47
C PHE A 66 9.69 12.16 15.59
N LEU A 67 8.37 12.19 15.39
CA LEU A 67 7.40 11.80 16.42
C LEU A 67 7.36 10.29 16.66
N LEU A 68 7.81 9.49 15.69
CA LEU A 68 7.75 8.03 15.75
C LEU A 68 9.13 7.38 15.93
N GLU A 69 10.23 8.14 15.98
CA GLU A 69 11.61 7.62 16.00
C GLU A 69 11.82 6.50 17.03
N GLU A 70 11.39 6.69 18.28
CA GLU A 70 11.53 5.69 19.34
C GLU A 70 10.58 4.49 19.22
N GLN A 71 9.56 4.58 18.36
CA GLN A 71 8.55 3.53 18.17
C GLN A 71 8.83 2.64 16.96
N LEU A 72 9.78 3.02 16.10
CA LEU A 72 10.12 2.27 14.90
C LEU A 72 11.19 1.22 15.20
N ALA A 73 11.08 0.09 14.50
CA ALA A 73 12.10 -0.95 14.54
C ALA A 73 13.28 -0.65 13.59
N ASP A 74 13.05 0.17 12.56
CA ASP A 74 14.03 0.58 11.57
C ASP A 74 14.32 2.08 11.65
N ASP A 75 15.38 2.50 10.98
CA ASP A 75 15.73 3.89 10.78
C ASP A 75 14.59 4.68 10.07
N VAL A 76 14.30 5.88 10.56
CA VAL A 76 13.32 6.81 9.98
C VAL A 76 13.66 7.16 8.52
N GLU A 77 14.94 7.24 8.15
CA GLU A 77 15.39 7.46 6.77
C GLU A 77 15.13 6.25 5.86
N ALA A 78 15.13 5.05 6.43
CA ALA A 78 14.81 3.81 5.74
C ALA A 78 13.29 3.55 5.65
N THR A 79 12.48 4.41 6.26
CA THR A 79 11.03 4.25 6.38
C THR A 79 10.26 5.15 5.43
N HIS A 80 9.19 4.62 4.84
CA HIS A 80 8.18 5.35 4.11
C HIS A 80 6.96 5.51 5.02
N PHE A 81 6.49 6.75 5.17
CA PHE A 81 5.30 7.06 5.95
C PHE A 81 4.16 7.46 5.02
N ALA A 82 2.97 6.91 5.26
CA ALA A 82 1.74 7.31 4.60
C ALA A 82 0.64 7.62 5.62
N LEU A 83 -0.19 8.62 5.31
CA LEU A 83 -1.28 9.07 6.15
C LEU A 83 -2.54 8.30 5.75
N LEU A 84 -3.08 7.50 6.66
CA LEU A 84 -4.32 6.74 6.45
C LEU A 84 -5.55 7.59 6.76
N HIS A 85 -5.50 8.28 7.91
CA HIS A 85 -6.61 9.08 8.38
C HIS A 85 -6.12 10.28 9.19
N ARG A 86 -6.93 11.34 9.22
CA ARG A 86 -6.68 12.50 10.07
C ARG A 86 -7.98 13.10 10.57
N GLN A 87 -8.08 13.27 11.88
CA GLN A 87 -9.13 14.01 12.54
C GLN A 87 -8.52 15.09 13.45
N GLN A 88 -8.61 16.35 13.02
CA GLN A 88 -7.97 17.50 13.70
C GLN A 88 -6.46 17.28 13.91
N ALA A 89 -6.05 17.03 15.16
CA ALA A 89 -4.68 16.77 15.56
C ALA A 89 -4.34 15.28 15.60
N GLN A 90 -5.32 14.37 15.60
CA GLN A 90 -5.08 12.93 15.59
C GLN A 90 -4.86 12.45 14.16
N CYS A 91 -3.81 11.67 13.95
CA CYS A 91 -3.45 11.09 12.66
C CYS A 91 -3.17 9.60 12.81
N GLU A 92 -3.68 8.82 11.87
CA GLU A 92 -3.31 7.41 11.69
C GLU A 92 -2.29 7.33 10.56
N ILE A 93 -1.11 6.82 10.86
CA ILE A 93 0.00 6.68 9.93
C ILE A 93 0.38 5.22 9.81
N VAL A 94 0.72 4.82 8.58
CA VAL A 94 1.41 3.56 8.33
C VAL A 94 2.87 3.86 7.99
N ALA A 95 3.77 3.12 8.63
CA ALA A 95 5.20 3.10 8.39
C ALA A 95 5.57 1.77 7.71
N VAL A 96 6.32 1.85 6.62
CA VAL A 96 6.75 0.70 5.81
C VAL A 96 8.19 0.88 5.39
N GLN A 97 9.01 -0.17 5.40
CA GLN A 97 10.37 -0.09 4.86
C GLN A 97 10.37 0.36 3.39
N ARG A 98 11.19 1.37 3.06
CA ARG A 98 11.32 1.87 1.68
C ARG A 98 11.79 0.79 0.71
N GLN A 99 12.58 -0.19 1.18
CA GLN A 99 13.01 -1.32 0.37
C GLN A 99 11.83 -2.19 -0.06
N LYS A 100 10.93 -2.54 0.86
CA LYS A 100 9.71 -3.30 0.56
C LYS A 100 8.85 -2.59 -0.49
N MET A 101 8.67 -1.28 -0.36
CA MET A 101 7.96 -0.48 -1.37
C MET A 101 8.61 -0.59 -2.75
N ARG A 102 9.94 -0.50 -2.84
CA ARG A 102 10.66 -0.69 -4.11
C ARG A 102 10.48 -2.09 -4.67
N ASP A 103 10.58 -3.12 -3.82
CA ASP A 103 10.46 -4.52 -4.24
C ASP A 103 9.06 -4.81 -4.79
N TRP A 104 8.01 -4.29 -4.15
CA TRP A 104 6.63 -4.45 -4.63
C TRP A 104 6.39 -3.70 -5.93
N LEU A 105 6.89 -2.47 -6.07
CA LEU A 105 6.78 -1.70 -7.32
C LEU A 105 7.53 -2.38 -8.47
N ALA A 106 8.76 -2.84 -8.25
CA ALA A 106 9.53 -3.59 -9.23
C ALA A 106 8.83 -4.90 -9.63
N ARG A 107 8.20 -5.58 -8.67
CA ARG A 107 7.39 -6.77 -8.96
C ARG A 107 6.18 -6.42 -9.83
N CYS A 108 5.49 -5.31 -9.57
CA CYS A 108 4.37 -4.86 -10.42
C CYS A 108 4.86 -4.57 -11.84
N GLU A 109 5.97 -3.85 -11.99
CA GLU A 109 6.57 -3.54 -13.28
C GLU A 109 6.94 -4.81 -14.07
N SER A 110 7.51 -5.81 -13.39
CA SER A 110 7.83 -7.12 -14.01
C SER A 110 6.60 -7.88 -14.52
N LEU A 111 5.41 -7.53 -14.03
CA LEU A 111 4.12 -8.08 -14.44
C LEU A 111 3.35 -7.14 -15.38
N SER A 112 3.98 -6.07 -15.87
CA SER A 112 3.37 -5.00 -16.67
C SER A 112 2.20 -4.29 -15.98
N LEU A 113 2.18 -4.30 -14.65
CA LEU A 113 1.18 -3.62 -13.83
C LEU A 113 1.66 -2.22 -13.44
N GLN A 114 0.83 -1.21 -13.67
CA GLN A 114 1.00 0.14 -13.12
C GLN A 114 -0.03 0.34 -11.99
N PRO A 115 0.33 0.07 -10.72
CA PRO A 115 -0.63 0.12 -9.63
C PRO A 115 -1.07 1.56 -9.33
N LEU A 116 -2.38 1.76 -9.16
CA LEU A 116 -2.95 3.03 -8.69
C LEU A 116 -2.67 3.28 -7.20
N ALA A 117 -2.59 2.21 -6.41
CA ALA A 117 -2.27 2.26 -5.00
C ALA A 117 -1.71 0.92 -4.52
N LEU A 118 -0.91 1.00 -3.45
CA LEU A 118 -0.50 -0.12 -2.62
C LEU A 118 -1.20 0.05 -1.26
N THR A 119 -2.10 -0.85 -0.92
CA THR A 119 -2.94 -0.75 0.28
C THR A 119 -2.66 -1.94 1.19
N PRO A 120 -2.39 -1.75 2.50
CA PRO A 120 -2.30 -2.85 3.43
C PRO A 120 -3.55 -3.73 3.39
N ASP A 121 -3.38 -5.04 3.24
CA ASP A 121 -4.46 -6.02 3.07
C ASP A 121 -5.50 -6.00 4.19
N VAL A 122 -5.07 -5.77 5.43
CA VAL A 122 -5.95 -5.63 6.60
C VAL A 122 -6.99 -4.51 6.44
N LEU A 123 -6.69 -3.48 5.64
CA LEU A 123 -7.63 -2.37 5.39
C LEU A 123 -8.70 -2.70 4.34
N ALA A 124 -8.64 -3.87 3.70
CA ALA A 124 -9.65 -4.37 2.78
C ALA A 124 -10.70 -5.27 3.46
N LEU A 125 -10.56 -5.54 4.76
CA LEU A 125 -11.53 -6.29 5.55
C LEU A 125 -12.75 -5.40 5.92
N PRO A 126 -13.97 -5.98 6.02
CA PRO A 126 -15.20 -5.25 6.33
C PRO A 126 -15.34 -4.87 7.81
#